data_AF-A0A034V647-F1
#
_entry.id   AF-A0A034V647-F1
#
_cell.length_a   1.000
_cell.length_b   1.000
_cell.length_c   1.000
_cell.angle_alpha   90.00
_cell.angle_beta   90.00
_cell.angle_gamma   90.00
#
_symmetry.space_group_name_H-M   'P 1'
#
loop_
_entity.id
_entity.type
_entity.pdbx_description
1 polymer ?
#
loop_
_entity_poly.entity_id
_entity_poly.type
_entity_poly.pdbx_seq_one_letter_code
_entity_poly.pdbx_strand_id
1 'polypeptide(L)'
;MPDLQKRTLFTTKTSFLATAAGIGLLCLVVRQRARILSYIRNYRNPLAGKQITVVETLDECQHVLDTLTRHCHEYKVLGFDCEWVTVGGKRRPVALLQLSSQKGLCALFRLCNLQQIPKGLRDLLEDDKVIKVGVAPQDDAHKLAFDYGVGVASTFDLRYLAALVQQKPEGLAKMAKSLLNVQLDKNWRLSCSDWEAKVLNEKQLQYAANDALVAVKIFDKLVKKLEPTSFWKPKKLNFDNIQERLEPFFDVRFKEGFLNNCASIERSKAAAVATKKSKIKLLQTRSISTRSRALYDNCNLQAPDGELLCTIDAKKAQWYVDQSLGEIISNTPLTVRLNFEPSGRAVGDVGRYYQNPKENRCVVCGRRDPLSRKNVVPREYRKHFPGNEL
;
A
#
# COMPACT_ATOMS: atom_id res chain seq x y z
N MET A 1 54.10 -13.05 -62.02
CA MET A 1 53.54 -13.33 -60.68
C MET A 1 52.18 -12.64 -60.44
N PRO A 2 51.04 -13.14 -60.97
CA PRO A 2 49.71 -12.63 -60.58
C PRO A 2 48.76 -13.70 -59.98
N ASP A 3 49.16 -14.97 -59.95
CA ASP A 3 48.21 -16.07 -59.71
C ASP A 3 48.11 -16.54 -58.25
N LEU A 4 49.13 -16.24 -57.42
CA LEU A 4 49.09 -16.56 -55.98
C LEU A 4 48.23 -15.61 -55.14
N GLN A 5 48.04 -14.35 -55.58
CA GLN A 5 47.21 -13.37 -54.86
C GLN A 5 45.70 -13.59 -55.06
N LYS A 6 45.27 -14.16 -56.19
CA LYS A 6 43.85 -14.46 -56.44
C LYS A 6 43.33 -15.65 -55.63
N ARG A 7 44.16 -16.68 -55.40
CA ARG A 7 43.78 -17.88 -54.63
C ARG A 7 43.66 -17.62 -53.12
N THR A 8 44.48 -16.73 -52.57
CA THR A 8 44.44 -16.33 -51.14
C THR A 8 43.25 -15.43 -50.81
N LEU A 9 42.81 -14.58 -51.75
CA LEU A 9 41.63 -13.71 -51.56
C LEU A 9 40.30 -14.49 -51.65
N PHE A 10 40.26 -15.55 -52.44
CA PHE A 10 39.07 -16.40 -52.59
C PHE A 10 38.85 -17.31 -51.37
N THR A 11 39.92 -17.89 -50.82
CA THR A 11 39.88 -18.75 -49.63
C THR A 11 39.54 -17.97 -48.35
N THR A 12 40.00 -16.73 -48.22
CA THR A 12 39.60 -15.86 -47.10
C THR A 12 38.13 -15.46 -47.17
N LYS A 13 37.60 -15.09 -48.35
CA LYS A 13 36.17 -14.74 -48.51
C LYS A 13 35.22 -15.93 -48.29
N THR A 14 35.58 -17.13 -48.72
CA THR A 14 34.75 -18.34 -48.48
C THR A 14 34.78 -18.78 -47.01
N SER A 15 35.93 -18.65 -46.32
CA SER A 15 36.00 -18.93 -44.88
C SER A 15 35.13 -17.96 -44.07
N PHE A 16 35.16 -16.66 -44.39
CA PHE A 16 34.32 -15.64 -43.73
C PHE A 16 32.82 -15.89 -43.92
N LEU A 17 32.41 -16.24 -45.14
CA LEU A 17 31.00 -16.59 -45.45
C LEU A 17 30.54 -17.85 -44.70
N ALA A 18 31.40 -18.87 -44.60
CA ALA A 18 31.07 -20.10 -43.87
C ALA A 18 30.94 -19.84 -42.35
N THR A 19 31.83 -19.03 -41.75
CA THR A 19 31.69 -18.61 -40.34
C THR A 19 30.48 -17.72 -40.10
N ALA A 20 30.17 -16.78 -41.01
CA ALA A 20 28.99 -15.91 -40.88
C ALA A 20 27.67 -16.70 -40.99
N ALA A 21 27.61 -17.69 -41.89
CA ALA A 21 26.48 -18.61 -42.00
C ALA A 21 26.34 -19.51 -40.76
N GLY A 22 27.46 -20.02 -40.21
CA GLY A 22 27.47 -20.81 -38.98
C GLY A 22 27.01 -20.01 -37.76
N ILE A 23 27.45 -18.75 -37.61
CA ILE A 23 27.00 -17.84 -36.55
C ILE A 23 25.52 -17.47 -36.74
N GLY A 24 25.09 -17.20 -37.98
CA GLY A 24 23.70 -16.92 -38.31
C GLY A 24 22.75 -18.08 -37.99
N LEU A 25 23.15 -19.31 -38.33
CA LEU A 25 22.41 -20.53 -38.03
C LEU A 25 22.40 -20.81 -36.52
N LEU A 26 23.51 -20.63 -35.82
CA LEU A 26 23.59 -20.74 -34.36
C LEU A 26 22.69 -19.70 -33.67
N CYS A 27 22.71 -18.45 -34.11
CA CYS A 27 21.81 -17.40 -33.62
C CYS A 27 20.34 -17.71 -33.89
N LEU A 28 20.00 -18.28 -35.05
CA LEU A 28 18.65 -18.72 -35.39
C LEU A 28 18.22 -19.90 -34.51
N VAL A 29 19.06 -20.92 -34.33
CA VAL A 29 18.79 -22.08 -33.48
C VAL A 29 18.65 -21.65 -32.01
N VAL A 30 19.51 -20.75 -31.52
CA VAL A 30 19.43 -20.18 -30.16
C VAL A 30 18.16 -19.32 -29.99
N ARG A 31 17.80 -18.47 -30.97
CA ARG A 31 16.55 -17.67 -30.94
C ARG A 31 15.31 -18.54 -31.03
N GLN A 32 15.31 -19.59 -31.85
CA GLN A 32 14.21 -20.54 -31.95
C GLN A 32 14.10 -21.38 -30.67
N ARG A 33 15.22 -21.84 -30.10
CA ARG A 33 15.24 -22.53 -28.80
C ARG A 33 14.71 -21.64 -27.68
N ALA A 34 15.05 -20.35 -27.64
CA ALA A 34 14.50 -19.41 -26.67
C ALA A 34 12.98 -19.18 -26.88
N ARG A 35 12.52 -19.10 -28.13
CA ARG A 35 11.09 -19.04 -28.46
C ARG A 35 10.36 -20.32 -28.02
N ILE A 36 10.89 -21.50 -28.33
CA ILE A 36 10.32 -22.80 -27.95
C ILE A 36 10.32 -22.98 -26.43
N LEU A 37 11.42 -22.66 -25.74
CA LEU A 37 11.47 -22.69 -24.27
C LEU A 37 10.50 -21.67 -23.64
N SER A 38 10.33 -20.49 -24.25
CA SER A 38 9.32 -19.53 -23.80
C SER A 38 7.90 -20.06 -24.01
N TYR A 39 7.66 -20.79 -25.11
CA TYR A 39 6.39 -21.42 -25.43
C TYR A 39 6.07 -22.56 -24.45
N ILE A 40 7.03 -23.44 -24.17
CA ILE A 40 6.92 -24.51 -23.17
C ILE A 40 6.73 -23.94 -21.76
N ARG A 41 7.48 -22.88 -21.41
CA ARG A 41 7.36 -22.21 -20.12
C ARG A 41 6.01 -21.50 -19.95
N ASN A 42 5.42 -21.00 -21.02
CA ASN A 42 4.06 -20.43 -21.01
C ASN A 42 2.96 -21.50 -20.87
N TYR A 43 3.26 -22.78 -21.14
CA TYR A 43 2.33 -23.91 -20.95
C TYR A 43 2.35 -24.49 -19.54
N ARG A 44 3.43 -24.29 -18.77
CA ARG A 44 3.47 -24.69 -17.37
C ARG A 44 2.66 -23.71 -16.53
N ASN A 45 1.67 -24.23 -15.80
CA ASN A 45 0.91 -23.46 -14.82
C ASN A 45 1.88 -22.83 -13.80
N PRO A 46 1.99 -21.50 -13.69
CA PRO A 46 2.93 -20.84 -12.79
C PRO A 46 2.60 -21.02 -11.30
N LEU A 47 1.40 -21.55 -11.02
CA LEU A 47 0.95 -21.94 -9.68
C LEU A 47 1.17 -23.43 -9.38
N ALA A 48 1.74 -24.19 -10.31
CA ALA A 48 2.10 -25.58 -10.07
C ALA A 48 3.16 -25.65 -8.94
N GLY A 49 2.96 -26.54 -7.97
CA GLY A 49 3.85 -26.68 -6.81
C GLY A 49 3.72 -25.57 -5.78
N LYS A 50 2.63 -24.79 -5.78
CA LYS A 50 2.36 -23.85 -4.70
C LYS A 50 2.24 -24.56 -3.35
N GLN A 51 2.69 -23.89 -2.30
CA GLN A 51 2.57 -24.35 -0.93
C GLN A 51 1.64 -23.39 -0.20
N ILE A 52 0.56 -23.92 0.37
CA ILE A 52 -0.40 -23.15 1.16
C ILE A 52 -0.17 -23.51 2.63
N THR A 53 0.09 -22.51 3.46
CA THR A 53 0.27 -22.68 4.90
C THR A 53 -0.79 -21.85 5.62
N VAL A 54 -1.70 -22.51 6.31
CA VAL A 54 -2.67 -21.85 7.19
C VAL A 54 -1.98 -21.57 8.52
N VAL A 55 -2.16 -20.37 9.04
CA VAL A 55 -1.51 -19.91 10.28
C VAL A 55 -2.59 -19.51 11.26
N GLU A 56 -2.71 -20.25 12.35
CA GLU A 56 -3.74 -20.05 13.37
C GLU A 56 -3.14 -19.79 14.75
N THR A 57 -1.85 -20.09 14.94
CA THR A 57 -1.12 -19.92 16.20
C THR A 57 0.10 -19.01 16.05
N LEU A 58 0.64 -18.55 17.19
CA LEU A 58 1.85 -17.71 17.22
C LEU A 58 3.10 -18.46 16.74
N ASP A 59 3.22 -19.75 17.08
CA ASP A 59 4.39 -20.56 16.71
C ASP A 59 4.43 -20.84 15.20
N GLU A 60 3.28 -21.21 14.61
CA GLU A 60 3.13 -21.32 13.15
C GLU A 60 3.44 -20.00 12.46
N CYS A 61 3.02 -18.88 13.06
CA CYS A 61 3.27 -17.55 12.55
C CYS A 61 4.77 -17.28 12.46
N GLN A 62 5.54 -17.56 13.52
CA GLN A 62 6.98 -17.36 13.51
C GLN A 62 7.66 -18.18 12.41
N HIS A 63 7.34 -19.48 12.29
CA HIS A 63 7.96 -20.35 11.31
C HIS A 63 7.71 -19.91 9.86
N VAL A 64 6.48 -19.53 9.52
CA VAL A 64 6.15 -19.08 8.17
C VAL A 64 6.75 -17.70 7.87
N LEU A 65 6.81 -16.80 8.86
CA LEU A 65 7.38 -15.47 8.72
C LEU A 65 8.89 -15.53 8.48
N ASP A 66 9.61 -16.43 9.15
CA ASP A 66 11.03 -16.66 8.88
C ASP A 66 11.25 -17.06 7.42
N THR A 67 10.34 -17.86 6.86
CA THR A 67 10.42 -18.29 5.47
C THR A 67 10.07 -17.18 4.48
N LEU A 68 8.99 -16.42 4.74
CA LEU A 68 8.65 -15.26 3.92
C LEU A 68 9.76 -14.20 3.93
N THR A 69 10.32 -13.91 5.11
CA THR A 69 11.43 -12.95 5.27
C THR A 69 12.67 -13.39 4.49
N ARG A 70 13.01 -14.68 4.55
CA ARG A 70 14.09 -15.27 3.74
C ARG A 70 13.84 -15.12 2.24
N HIS A 71 12.60 -15.34 1.79
CA HIS A 71 12.24 -15.14 0.39
C HIS A 71 12.38 -13.66 -0.01
N CYS A 72 12.05 -12.73 0.89
CA CYS A 72 12.17 -11.28 0.68
C CYS A 72 13.63 -10.80 0.58
N HIS A 73 14.60 -11.48 1.19
CA HIS A 73 16.02 -11.16 0.99
C HIS A 73 16.46 -11.30 -0.47
N GLU A 74 15.91 -12.27 -1.20
CA GLU A 74 16.21 -12.46 -2.63
C GLU A 74 15.30 -11.64 -3.55
N TYR A 75 14.03 -11.48 -3.16
CA TYR A 75 13.00 -10.85 -3.97
C TYR A 75 12.02 -10.10 -3.06
N LYS A 76 12.21 -8.78 -2.91
CA LYS A 76 11.52 -7.93 -1.92
C LYS A 76 10.07 -7.61 -2.31
N VAL A 77 9.29 -8.61 -2.70
CA VAL A 77 7.91 -8.46 -3.16
C VAL A 77 7.07 -9.60 -2.66
N LEU A 78 5.92 -9.26 -2.09
CA LEU A 78 4.90 -10.20 -1.66
C LEU A 78 3.59 -9.89 -2.37
N GLY A 79 2.88 -10.92 -2.83
CA GLY A 79 1.48 -10.80 -3.18
C GLY A 79 0.67 -10.63 -1.89
N PHE A 80 -0.28 -9.71 -1.89
CA PHE A 80 -1.02 -9.27 -0.72
C PHE A 80 -2.51 -9.17 -1.04
N ASP A 81 -3.34 -9.72 -0.16
CA ASP A 81 -4.80 -9.66 -0.24
C ASP A 81 -5.41 -9.81 1.16
N CYS A 82 -6.72 -9.60 1.31
CA CYS A 82 -7.47 -9.82 2.55
C CYS A 82 -8.89 -10.35 2.30
N GLU A 83 -9.42 -11.13 3.23
CA GLU A 83 -10.83 -11.58 3.22
C GLU A 83 -11.54 -11.31 4.54
N TRP A 84 -12.86 -11.11 4.49
CA TRP A 84 -13.69 -10.74 5.64
C TRP A 84 -15.13 -11.21 5.47
N VAL A 85 -15.87 -11.32 6.58
CA VAL A 85 -17.30 -11.63 6.56
C VAL A 85 -18.12 -10.34 6.52
N THR A 86 -19.24 -10.35 5.79
CA THR A 86 -20.22 -9.25 5.80
C THR A 86 -21.56 -9.75 6.33
N VAL A 87 -22.05 -9.15 7.42
CA VAL A 87 -23.34 -9.50 8.04
C VAL A 87 -24.23 -8.26 8.06
N GLY A 88 -25.44 -8.37 7.50
CA GLY A 88 -26.40 -7.26 7.48
C GLY A 88 -25.87 -6.00 6.78
N GLY A 89 -25.09 -6.17 5.71
CA GLY A 89 -24.46 -5.07 4.96
C GLY A 89 -23.28 -4.40 5.67
N LYS A 90 -22.89 -4.87 6.86
CA LYS A 90 -21.73 -4.37 7.60
C LYS A 90 -20.59 -5.36 7.54
N ARG A 91 -19.41 -4.86 7.21
CA ARG A 91 -18.16 -5.60 7.19
C ARG A 91 -17.71 -5.91 8.62
N ARG A 92 -17.37 -7.17 8.92
CA ARG A 92 -16.60 -7.55 10.11
C ARG A 92 -15.10 -7.27 9.91
N PRO A 93 -14.28 -7.28 10.97
CA PRO A 93 -12.83 -7.20 10.83
C PRO A 93 -12.27 -8.19 9.80
N VAL A 94 -11.10 -7.88 9.21
CA VAL A 94 -10.43 -8.79 8.28
C VAL A 94 -10.18 -10.14 8.95
N ALA A 95 -10.78 -11.21 8.43
CA ALA A 95 -10.69 -12.54 9.02
C ALA A 95 -9.45 -13.30 8.55
N LEU A 96 -9.02 -13.05 7.31
CA LEU A 96 -7.89 -13.73 6.67
C LEU A 96 -7.00 -12.72 5.96
N LEU A 97 -5.69 -12.81 6.17
CA LEU A 97 -4.67 -12.07 5.44
C LEU A 97 -3.82 -13.06 4.63
N GLN A 98 -3.63 -12.78 3.34
CA GLN A 98 -2.82 -13.59 2.44
C GLN A 98 -1.51 -12.88 2.13
N LEU A 99 -0.39 -13.56 2.38
CA LEU A 99 0.93 -13.13 1.92
C LEU A 99 1.57 -14.24 1.09
N SER A 100 1.97 -13.92 -0.13
CA SER A 100 2.59 -14.90 -1.02
C SER A 100 3.92 -14.44 -1.58
N SER A 101 4.85 -15.39 -1.68
CA SER A 101 6.18 -15.15 -2.23
C SER A 101 6.27 -15.63 -3.67
N GLN A 102 7.18 -15.02 -4.43
CA GLN A 102 7.59 -15.44 -5.76
C GLN A 102 7.98 -16.94 -5.86
N LYS A 103 8.42 -17.57 -4.76
CA LYS A 103 8.79 -19.00 -4.72
C LYS A 103 7.58 -19.95 -4.68
N GLY A 104 6.35 -19.45 -4.53
CA GLY A 104 5.13 -20.25 -4.55
C GLY A 104 4.54 -20.58 -3.17
N LEU A 105 5.18 -20.15 -2.08
CA LEU A 105 4.58 -20.17 -0.74
C LEU A 105 3.52 -19.07 -0.63
N CYS A 106 2.34 -19.44 -0.13
CA CYS A 106 1.30 -18.53 0.33
C CYS A 106 0.92 -18.85 1.78
N ALA A 107 1.13 -17.89 2.66
CA ALA A 107 0.71 -17.93 4.05
C ALA A 107 -0.69 -17.30 4.17
N LEU A 108 -1.60 -18.03 4.80
CA LEU A 108 -2.97 -17.62 5.09
C LEU A 108 -3.10 -17.38 6.60
N PHE A 109 -2.92 -16.14 7.02
CA PHE A 109 -3.00 -15.74 8.42
C PHE A 109 -4.46 -15.58 8.83
N ARG A 110 -4.95 -16.50 9.66
CA ARG A 110 -6.31 -16.50 10.22
C ARG A 110 -6.41 -15.47 11.34
N LEU A 111 -6.48 -14.19 10.97
CA LEU A 111 -6.48 -13.07 11.92
C LEU A 111 -7.64 -13.15 12.93
N CYS A 112 -8.77 -13.74 12.54
CA CYS A 112 -9.90 -13.99 13.45
C CYS A 112 -9.58 -15.00 14.58
N ASN A 113 -8.58 -15.86 14.39
CA ASN A 113 -8.11 -16.82 15.39
C ASN A 113 -6.94 -16.28 16.23
N LEU A 114 -6.31 -15.19 15.79
CA LEU A 114 -5.19 -14.55 16.48
C LEU A 114 -5.71 -13.46 17.43
N GLN A 115 -5.32 -13.49 18.70
CA GLN A 115 -5.74 -12.48 19.68
C GLN A 115 -5.26 -11.06 19.31
N GLN A 116 -4.08 -10.97 18.70
CA GLN A 116 -3.47 -9.75 18.22
C GLN A 116 -2.53 -10.05 17.06
N ILE A 117 -2.21 -9.04 16.25
CA ILE A 117 -1.23 -9.18 15.17
C ILE A 117 0.17 -9.41 15.78
N PRO A 118 0.83 -10.55 15.47
CA PRO A 118 2.16 -10.84 16.00
C PRO A 118 3.18 -9.80 15.54
N LYS A 119 4.18 -9.50 16.39
CA LYS A 119 5.19 -8.47 16.10
C LYS A 119 5.91 -8.70 14.77
N GLY A 120 6.34 -9.93 14.49
CA GLY A 120 7.02 -10.25 13.22
C GLY A 120 6.16 -10.01 11.98
N LEU A 121 4.85 -10.29 12.06
CA LEU A 121 3.91 -10.02 10.97
C LEU A 121 3.73 -8.51 10.78
N ARG A 122 3.60 -7.75 11.88
CA ARG A 122 3.57 -6.28 11.83
C ARG A 122 4.83 -5.72 11.18
N ASP A 123 6.00 -6.17 11.63
CA ASP A 123 7.29 -5.68 11.13
C ASP A 123 7.40 -5.93 9.61
N LEU A 124 6.97 -7.10 9.12
CA LEU A 124 6.97 -7.41 7.68
C LEU A 124 5.97 -6.57 6.88
N LEU A 125 4.79 -6.29 7.43
CA LEU A 125 3.78 -5.44 6.77
C LEU A 125 4.22 -3.97 6.73
N GLU A 126 4.86 -3.48 7.79
CA GLU A 126 5.33 -2.10 7.94
C GLU A 126 6.70 -1.84 7.28
N ASP A 127 7.43 -2.88 6.83
CA ASP A 127 8.71 -2.75 6.11
C ASP A 127 8.52 -2.11 4.73
N ASP A 128 9.01 -0.88 4.56
CA ASP A 128 8.94 -0.10 3.33
C ASP A 128 9.83 -0.64 2.20
N LYS A 129 10.76 -1.55 2.51
CA LYS A 129 11.63 -2.21 1.52
C LYS A 129 10.94 -3.38 0.83
N VAL A 130 9.87 -3.93 1.41
CA VAL A 130 9.11 -5.04 0.84
C VAL A 130 7.85 -4.49 0.18
N ILE A 131 7.70 -4.70 -1.13
CA ILE A 131 6.55 -4.23 -1.91
C ILE A 131 5.39 -5.22 -1.75
N LYS A 132 4.19 -4.73 -1.45
CA LYS A 132 2.96 -5.54 -1.30
C LYS A 132 2.07 -5.34 -2.54
N VAL A 133 2.06 -6.32 -3.43
CA VAL A 133 1.43 -6.19 -4.75
C VAL A 133 0.05 -6.85 -4.79
N GLY A 134 -0.87 -6.20 -5.52
CA GLY A 134 -2.24 -6.69 -5.71
C GLY A 134 -3.00 -5.83 -6.72
N VAL A 135 -4.32 -6.02 -6.80
CA VAL A 135 -5.23 -5.09 -7.50
C VAL A 135 -6.07 -4.40 -6.44
N ALA A 136 -5.93 -3.08 -6.32
CA ALA A 136 -6.43 -2.28 -5.22
C ALA A 136 -5.89 -2.65 -3.81
N PRO A 137 -4.60 -3.00 -3.64
CA PRO A 137 -4.07 -3.45 -2.34
C PRO A 137 -4.16 -2.38 -1.25
N GLN A 138 -4.19 -1.09 -1.62
CA GLN A 138 -4.37 0.01 -0.67
C GLN A 138 -5.70 -0.08 0.09
N ASP A 139 -6.74 -0.63 -0.53
CA ASP A 139 -8.04 -0.78 0.12
C ASP A 139 -8.01 -1.85 1.20
N ASP A 140 -7.18 -2.88 1.08
CA ASP A 140 -7.02 -3.93 2.11
C ASP A 140 -6.06 -3.46 3.21
N ALA A 141 -5.00 -2.74 2.85
CA ALA A 141 -4.15 -2.05 3.82
C ALA A 141 -4.96 -1.11 4.73
N HIS A 142 -5.91 -0.36 4.16
CA HIS A 142 -6.82 0.50 4.93
C HIS A 142 -7.71 -0.29 5.89
N LYS A 143 -8.17 -1.49 5.51
CA LYS A 143 -8.97 -2.35 6.39
C LYS A 143 -8.13 -2.87 7.55
N LEU A 144 -6.91 -3.35 7.30
CA LEU A 144 -5.99 -3.79 8.36
C LEU A 144 -5.63 -2.66 9.33
N ALA A 145 -5.41 -1.45 8.82
CA ALA A 145 -5.15 -0.29 9.66
C ALA A 145 -6.36 0.08 10.54
N PHE A 146 -7.57 -0.02 9.99
CA PHE A 146 -8.80 0.27 10.72
C PHE A 146 -9.13 -0.80 11.77
N ASP A 147 -8.99 -2.08 11.42
CA ASP A 147 -9.39 -3.21 12.26
C ASP A 147 -8.37 -3.52 13.36
N TYR A 148 -7.08 -3.45 13.03
CA TYR A 148 -6.00 -3.95 13.87
C TYR A 148 -4.93 -2.91 14.22
N GLY A 149 -5.05 -1.69 13.70
CA GLY A 149 -4.02 -0.65 13.92
C GLY A 149 -2.66 -1.04 13.32
N VAL A 150 -2.65 -1.81 12.24
CA VAL A 150 -1.43 -2.23 11.53
C VAL A 150 -1.28 -1.44 10.24
N GLY A 151 -0.12 -0.81 10.05
CA GLY A 151 0.22 -0.19 8.78
C GLY A 151 0.66 -1.24 7.76
N VAL A 152 0.41 -0.96 6.47
CA VAL A 152 1.06 -1.68 5.38
C VAL A 152 1.78 -0.64 4.54
N ALA A 153 3.11 -0.73 4.49
CA ALA A 153 3.94 0.17 3.69
C ALA A 153 4.18 -0.43 2.30
N SER A 154 4.37 0.43 1.30
CA SER A 154 4.78 0.04 -0.05
C SER A 154 3.79 -0.90 -0.74
N THR A 155 2.49 -0.66 -0.56
CA THR A 155 1.49 -1.33 -1.40
C THR A 155 1.60 -0.82 -2.83
N PHE A 156 1.42 -1.71 -3.80
CA PHE A 156 1.58 -1.38 -5.21
C PHE A 156 0.52 -2.04 -6.09
N ASP A 157 -0.29 -1.21 -6.75
CA ASP A 157 -1.33 -1.67 -7.65
C ASP A 157 -0.74 -2.10 -9.00
N LEU A 158 -0.92 -3.38 -9.34
CA LEU A 158 -0.40 -3.99 -10.58
C LEU A 158 -0.88 -3.28 -11.84
N ARG A 159 -2.00 -2.56 -11.78
CA ARG A 159 -2.54 -1.79 -12.90
C ARG A 159 -1.62 -0.65 -13.33
N TYR A 160 -0.88 -0.04 -12.41
CA TYR A 160 0.15 0.96 -12.76
C TYR A 160 1.28 0.32 -13.55
N LEU A 161 1.78 -0.84 -13.10
CA LEU A 161 2.84 -1.53 -13.82
C LEU A 161 2.38 -2.04 -15.19
N ALA A 162 1.14 -2.52 -15.30
CA ALA A 162 0.55 -2.89 -16.59
C ALA A 162 0.54 -1.68 -17.55
N ALA A 163 0.10 -0.51 -17.08
CA ALA A 163 0.13 0.73 -17.86
C ALA A 163 1.54 1.11 -18.31
N LEU A 164 2.54 1.06 -17.41
CA LEU A 164 3.94 1.39 -17.69
C LEU A 164 4.57 0.50 -18.77
N VAL A 165 4.08 -0.73 -18.93
CA VAL A 165 4.56 -1.67 -19.98
C VAL A 165 3.58 -1.81 -21.13
N GLN A 166 2.71 -0.81 -21.32
CA GLN A 166 1.72 -0.71 -22.40
C GLN A 166 0.80 -1.94 -22.50
N GLN A 167 0.49 -2.54 -21.35
CA GLN A 167 -0.54 -3.57 -21.20
C GLN A 167 -1.81 -2.93 -20.65
N LYS A 168 -2.95 -3.54 -20.97
CA LYS A 168 -4.23 -3.02 -20.49
C LYS A 168 -4.33 -3.16 -18.96
N PRO A 169 -4.54 -2.08 -18.21
CA PRO A 169 -4.77 -2.15 -16.77
C PRO A 169 -6.16 -2.76 -16.52
N GLU A 170 -6.21 -4.00 -16.03
CA GLU A 170 -7.45 -4.74 -15.81
C GLU A 170 -7.50 -5.34 -14.40
N GLY A 171 -8.64 -5.94 -14.04
CA GLY A 171 -8.77 -6.67 -12.78
C GLY A 171 -7.88 -7.94 -12.75
N LEU A 172 -7.57 -8.41 -11.54
CA LEU A 172 -6.60 -9.48 -11.28
C LEU A 172 -6.85 -10.71 -12.15
N ALA A 173 -8.08 -11.22 -12.19
CA ALA A 173 -8.42 -12.41 -12.97
C ALA A 173 -8.30 -12.25 -14.49
N LYS A 174 -8.53 -11.04 -15.04
CA LYS A 174 -8.31 -10.78 -16.47
C LYS A 174 -6.81 -10.78 -16.78
N MET A 175 -6.01 -10.13 -15.93
CA MET A 175 -4.56 -10.13 -16.05
C MET A 175 -3.95 -11.52 -15.83
N ALA A 176 -4.49 -12.32 -14.90
CA ALA A 176 -4.11 -13.72 -14.69
C ALA A 176 -4.28 -14.53 -15.97
N LYS A 177 -5.44 -14.39 -16.62
CA LYS A 177 -5.74 -15.11 -17.85
C LYS A 177 -4.86 -14.64 -19.01
N SER A 178 -4.70 -13.33 -19.21
CA SER A 178 -3.96 -12.79 -20.36
C SER A 178 -2.44 -12.91 -20.23
N LEU A 179 -1.88 -12.77 -19.03
CA LEU A 179 -0.43 -12.73 -18.81
C LEU A 179 0.17 -14.07 -18.38
N LEU A 180 -0.61 -14.90 -17.68
CA LEU A 180 -0.16 -16.16 -17.08
C LEU A 180 -0.91 -17.39 -17.59
N ASN A 181 -1.98 -17.22 -18.39
CA ASN A 181 -2.90 -18.28 -18.79
C ASN A 181 -3.51 -19.05 -17.59
N VAL A 182 -3.70 -18.37 -16.47
CA VAL A 182 -4.33 -18.92 -15.26
C VAL A 182 -5.78 -18.45 -15.20
N GLN A 183 -6.71 -19.39 -15.02
CA GLN A 183 -8.11 -19.08 -14.76
C GLN A 183 -8.34 -19.04 -13.24
N LEU A 184 -8.66 -17.85 -12.70
CA LEU A 184 -9.10 -17.72 -11.32
C LEU A 184 -10.57 -18.09 -11.19
N ASP A 185 -10.94 -18.70 -10.05
CA ASP A 185 -12.33 -18.95 -9.71
C ASP A 185 -12.99 -17.62 -9.34
N LYS A 186 -14.07 -17.26 -10.04
CA LYS A 186 -14.82 -16.01 -9.85
C LYS A 186 -16.15 -16.24 -9.17
N ASN A 187 -16.35 -17.40 -8.55
CA ASN A 187 -17.58 -17.69 -7.86
C ASN A 187 -17.76 -16.70 -6.70
N TRP A 188 -18.71 -15.77 -6.86
CA TRP A 188 -19.01 -14.75 -5.87
C TRP A 188 -19.34 -15.34 -4.49
N ARG A 189 -19.84 -16.58 -4.44
CA ARG A 189 -20.11 -17.30 -3.19
C ARG A 189 -18.84 -17.60 -2.38
N LEU A 190 -17.66 -17.63 -3.02
CA LEU A 190 -16.37 -17.77 -2.33
C LEU A 190 -15.93 -16.45 -1.70
N SER A 191 -15.94 -15.36 -2.48
CA SER A 191 -15.61 -14.03 -1.97
C SER A 191 -16.55 -13.61 -0.82
N CYS A 192 -17.85 -13.93 -0.92
CA CYS A 192 -18.82 -13.68 0.14
C CYS A 192 -18.98 -14.85 1.13
N SER A 193 -18.04 -15.80 1.17
CA SER A 193 -18.15 -16.97 2.05
C SER A 193 -17.90 -16.63 3.52
N ASP A 194 -18.18 -17.58 4.41
CA ASP A 194 -17.83 -17.45 5.82
C ASP A 194 -16.32 -17.65 6.01
N TRP A 195 -15.56 -16.55 5.95
CA TRP A 195 -14.12 -16.50 6.21
C TRP A 195 -13.77 -16.62 7.69
N GLU A 196 -14.75 -16.52 8.60
CA GLU A 196 -14.60 -16.75 10.03
C GLU A 196 -14.93 -18.19 10.43
N ALA A 197 -15.33 -19.04 9.48
CA ALA A 197 -15.65 -20.45 9.73
C ALA A 197 -14.53 -21.15 10.51
N LYS A 198 -14.89 -22.04 11.45
CA LYS A 198 -13.94 -22.74 12.32
C LYS A 198 -12.85 -23.47 11.54
N VAL A 199 -13.21 -24.02 10.38
CA VAL A 199 -12.30 -24.67 9.44
C VAL A 199 -12.66 -24.17 8.05
N LEU A 200 -11.69 -23.59 7.33
CA LEU A 200 -11.88 -23.21 5.94
C LEU A 200 -11.80 -24.45 5.06
N ASN A 201 -12.72 -24.56 4.09
CA ASN A 201 -12.68 -25.68 3.15
C ASN A 201 -11.62 -25.47 2.06
N GLU A 202 -11.26 -26.54 1.37
CA GLU A 202 -10.23 -26.52 0.32
C GLU A 202 -10.49 -25.47 -0.76
N LYS A 203 -11.74 -25.23 -1.15
CA LYS A 203 -12.04 -24.20 -2.17
C LYS A 203 -11.75 -22.80 -1.66
N GLN A 204 -12.06 -22.49 -0.40
CA GLN A 204 -11.72 -21.21 0.23
C GLN A 204 -10.20 -21.02 0.32
N LEU A 205 -9.47 -22.05 0.76
CA LEU A 205 -8.00 -22.01 0.85
C LEU A 205 -7.35 -21.77 -0.51
N GLN A 206 -7.79 -22.52 -1.53
CA GLN A 206 -7.28 -22.39 -2.89
C GLN A 206 -7.62 -21.04 -3.51
N TYR A 207 -8.85 -20.55 -3.31
CA TYR A 207 -9.28 -19.23 -3.78
C TYR A 207 -8.39 -18.14 -3.19
N ALA A 208 -8.32 -18.05 -1.86
CA ALA A 208 -7.54 -17.05 -1.14
C ALA A 208 -6.05 -17.09 -1.52
N ALA A 209 -5.46 -18.29 -1.56
CA ALA A 209 -4.05 -18.42 -1.91
C ALA A 209 -3.75 -18.00 -3.36
N ASN A 210 -4.65 -18.30 -4.30
CA ASN A 210 -4.44 -17.99 -5.70
C ASN A 210 -4.47 -16.48 -5.97
N ASP A 211 -5.29 -15.70 -5.27
CA ASP A 211 -5.38 -14.25 -5.48
C ASP A 211 -4.05 -13.56 -5.13
N ALA A 212 -3.47 -13.87 -3.97
CA ALA A 212 -2.14 -13.37 -3.62
C ALA A 212 -1.04 -13.94 -4.54
N LEU A 213 -1.01 -15.25 -4.80
CA LEU A 213 0.04 -15.88 -5.61
C LEU A 213 0.07 -15.34 -7.05
N VAL A 214 -1.09 -15.19 -7.66
CA VAL A 214 -1.18 -14.64 -9.02
C VAL A 214 -0.71 -13.20 -9.05
N ALA A 215 -0.98 -12.40 -8.03
CA ALA A 215 -0.51 -11.02 -7.97
C ALA A 215 1.03 -10.93 -8.06
N VAL A 216 1.76 -11.72 -7.26
CA VAL A 216 3.24 -11.72 -7.31
C VAL A 216 3.79 -12.30 -8.61
N LYS A 217 3.11 -13.28 -9.22
CA LYS A 217 3.51 -13.83 -10.53
C LYS A 217 3.24 -12.85 -11.68
N ILE A 218 2.16 -12.06 -11.62
CA ILE A 218 1.88 -10.98 -12.57
C ILE A 218 2.96 -9.91 -12.45
N PHE A 219 3.31 -9.50 -11.23
CA PHE A 219 4.39 -8.56 -11.00
C PHE A 219 5.70 -9.03 -11.65
N ASP A 220 6.13 -10.27 -11.37
CA ASP A 220 7.32 -10.87 -11.97
C ASP A 220 7.29 -10.86 -13.50
N LYS A 221 6.13 -11.15 -14.11
CA LYS A 221 5.96 -11.13 -15.56
C LYS A 221 6.05 -9.71 -16.14
N LEU A 222 5.44 -8.72 -15.48
CA LEU A 222 5.40 -7.35 -15.98
C LEU A 222 6.73 -6.62 -15.75
N VAL A 223 7.40 -6.81 -14.61
CA VAL A 223 8.72 -6.19 -14.37
C VAL A 223 9.76 -6.68 -15.38
N LYS A 224 9.71 -7.95 -15.80
CA LYS A 224 10.56 -8.45 -16.90
C LYS A 224 10.31 -7.75 -18.24
N LYS A 225 9.11 -7.20 -18.45
CA LYS A 225 8.82 -6.34 -19.62
C LYS A 225 9.30 -4.90 -19.40
N LEU A 226 9.27 -4.42 -18.16
CA LEU A 226 9.70 -3.08 -17.78
C LEU A 226 11.22 -2.90 -17.84
N GLU A 227 11.96 -3.96 -17.51
CA GLU A 227 13.42 -4.05 -17.62
C GLU A 227 13.83 -5.25 -18.48
N PRO A 228 13.72 -5.13 -19.82
CA PRO A 228 14.09 -6.23 -20.71
C PRO A 228 15.61 -6.47 -20.64
N THR A 229 16.01 -7.63 -20.09
CA THR A 229 17.41 -8.04 -20.07
C THR A 229 17.82 -8.68 -21.39
N SER A 230 18.98 -8.32 -21.93
CA SER A 230 19.55 -9.01 -23.09
C SER A 230 19.81 -10.47 -22.77
N PHE A 231 19.44 -11.36 -23.70
CA PHE A 231 19.61 -12.81 -23.55
C PHE A 231 21.07 -13.22 -23.22
N TRP A 232 22.05 -12.51 -23.79
CA TRP A 232 23.49 -12.79 -23.61
C TRP A 232 24.07 -12.31 -22.28
N LYS A 233 23.30 -11.54 -21.49
CA LYS A 233 23.68 -11.05 -20.16
C LYS A 233 22.47 -11.12 -19.23
N PRO A 234 22.16 -12.29 -18.65
CA PRO A 234 21.11 -12.40 -17.64
C PRO A 234 21.50 -11.52 -16.44
N LYS A 235 20.89 -10.34 -16.35
CA LYS A 235 21.10 -9.43 -15.22
C LYS A 235 20.16 -9.85 -14.09
N LYS A 236 20.68 -10.00 -12.88
CA LYS A 236 19.84 -10.12 -11.68
C LYS A 236 18.98 -8.85 -11.60
N LEU A 237 17.69 -9.02 -11.28
CA LEU A 237 16.77 -7.90 -11.11
C LEU A 237 17.37 -6.92 -10.09
N ASN A 238 17.56 -5.66 -10.48
CA ASN A 238 18.01 -4.64 -9.53
C ASN A 238 16.78 -4.02 -8.88
N PHE A 239 16.46 -4.51 -7.69
CA PHE A 239 15.30 -4.04 -6.95
C PHE A 239 15.36 -2.57 -6.58
N ASP A 240 16.54 -1.99 -6.40
CA ASP A 240 16.66 -0.58 -6.03
C ASP A 240 16.21 0.31 -7.20
N ASN A 241 16.58 -0.03 -8.43
CA ASN A 241 16.13 0.69 -9.64
C ASN A 241 14.63 0.51 -9.89
N ILE A 242 14.12 -0.71 -9.69
CA ILE A 242 12.69 -0.97 -9.82
C ILE A 242 11.92 -0.19 -8.76
N GLN A 243 12.38 -0.21 -7.52
CA GLN A 243 11.75 0.49 -6.42
C GLN A 243 11.71 2.00 -6.70
N GLU A 244 12.80 2.61 -7.15
CA GLU A 244 12.82 4.04 -7.53
C GLU A 244 11.80 4.37 -8.63
N ARG A 245 11.65 3.51 -9.64
CA ARG A 245 10.66 3.70 -10.72
C ARG A 245 9.22 3.52 -10.26
N LEU A 246 8.98 2.68 -9.24
CA LEU A 246 7.64 2.37 -8.75
C LEU A 246 7.23 3.22 -7.55
N GLU A 247 8.17 3.86 -6.85
CA GLU A 247 7.95 4.64 -5.62
C GLU A 247 6.86 5.71 -5.74
N PRO A 248 6.73 6.46 -6.86
CA PRO A 248 5.64 7.42 -7.01
C PRO A 248 4.22 6.82 -6.99
N PHE A 249 4.10 5.49 -7.12
CA PHE A 249 2.84 4.76 -7.15
C PHE A 249 2.60 3.92 -5.89
N PHE A 250 3.53 3.94 -4.93
CA PHE A 250 3.35 3.24 -3.66
C PHE A 250 2.27 3.89 -2.81
N ASP A 251 1.43 3.05 -2.21
CA ASP A 251 0.34 3.46 -1.32
C ASP A 251 -0.70 4.37 -1.99
N VAL A 252 -0.77 4.34 -3.33
CA VAL A 252 -1.70 5.11 -4.15
C VAL A 252 -2.78 4.20 -4.74
N ARG A 253 -4.05 4.56 -4.52
CA ARG A 253 -5.20 3.95 -5.23
C ARG A 253 -5.09 4.19 -6.72
N PHE A 254 -5.28 3.15 -7.53
CA PHE A 254 -5.33 3.29 -8.99
C PHE A 254 -6.46 4.21 -9.43
N LYS A 255 -6.18 5.13 -10.37
CA LYS A 255 -7.18 6.00 -11.00
C LYS A 255 -7.27 5.70 -12.49
N GLU A 256 -8.48 5.49 -12.98
CA GLU A 256 -8.74 5.37 -14.41
C GLU A 256 -8.33 6.65 -15.15
N GLY A 257 -7.80 6.52 -16.36
CA GLY A 257 -7.25 7.64 -17.13
C GLY A 257 -5.78 7.98 -16.84
N PHE A 258 -5.09 7.23 -15.96
CA PHE A 258 -3.64 7.36 -15.75
C PHE A 258 -2.85 7.33 -17.07
N LEU A 259 -3.25 6.47 -18.01
CA LEU A 259 -2.65 6.34 -19.34
C LEU A 259 -2.69 7.64 -20.16
N ASN A 260 -3.75 8.43 -20.02
CA ASN A 260 -3.92 9.69 -20.76
C ASN A 260 -2.91 10.76 -20.30
N ASN A 261 -2.49 10.70 -19.03
CA ASN A 261 -1.46 11.57 -18.47
C ASN A 261 -0.03 11.01 -18.61
N CYS A 262 0.14 9.73 -18.97
CA CYS A 262 1.47 9.14 -19.13
C CYS A 262 2.03 9.32 -20.55
N ALA A 263 1.16 9.49 -21.56
CA ALA A 263 1.56 9.85 -22.92
C ALA A 263 2.30 11.21 -23.01
N SER A 264 2.11 12.11 -22.02
CA SER A 264 2.87 13.36 -21.89
C SER A 264 4.17 13.22 -21.09
N ILE A 265 4.32 12.16 -20.29
CA ILE A 265 5.53 11.89 -19.47
C ILE A 265 6.64 11.24 -20.31
N GLU A 266 6.30 10.50 -21.37
CA GLU A 266 7.30 9.81 -22.21
C GLU A 266 8.04 10.71 -23.23
N ARG A 267 7.69 12.00 -23.39
CA ARG A 267 8.37 12.89 -24.37
C ARG A 267 9.27 13.96 -23.80
N SER A 268 9.40 14.12 -22.49
CA SER A 268 10.36 15.09 -21.95
C SER A 268 10.95 14.62 -20.62
N LYS A 269 12.27 14.37 -20.63
CA LYS A 269 13.20 14.44 -19.48
C LYS A 269 13.36 13.18 -18.60
N ALA A 270 14.05 12.19 -19.15
CA ALA A 270 14.85 11.23 -18.36
C ALA A 270 16.13 11.85 -17.73
N ALA A 271 16.38 13.15 -17.92
CA ALA A 271 17.60 13.83 -17.45
C ALA A 271 17.36 15.11 -16.61
N ALA A 272 16.12 15.47 -16.28
CA ALA A 272 15.82 16.70 -15.52
C ALA A 272 14.85 16.52 -14.34
N VAL A 273 14.71 15.29 -13.86
CA VAL A 273 13.99 14.98 -12.60
C VAL A 273 14.95 14.94 -11.40
N ALA A 274 16.27 14.98 -11.63
CA ALA A 274 17.28 15.06 -10.57
C ALA A 274 17.43 16.46 -9.92
N THR A 275 16.74 17.51 -10.41
CA THR A 275 16.95 18.90 -9.95
C THR A 275 15.67 19.67 -9.59
N LYS A 276 14.54 19.01 -9.38
CA LYS A 276 13.42 19.59 -8.63
C LYS A 276 12.96 18.62 -7.56
N LYS A 277 13.54 18.78 -6.36
CA LYS A 277 12.92 18.39 -5.08
C LYS A 277 11.61 19.18 -4.91
N SER A 278 10.61 18.91 -5.74
CA SER A 278 9.27 19.48 -5.61
C SER A 278 8.38 18.46 -4.93
N LYS A 279 8.35 18.53 -3.60
CA LYS A 279 7.20 18.24 -2.72
C LYS A 279 6.12 17.35 -3.35
N ILE A 280 6.43 16.09 -3.66
CA ILE A 280 5.42 15.04 -3.56
C ILE A 280 5.45 14.68 -2.08
N LYS A 281 4.52 15.27 -1.35
CA LYS A 281 4.28 14.94 0.06
C LYS A 281 4.10 13.44 0.09
N LEU A 282 5.04 12.73 0.73
CA LEU A 282 4.89 11.35 1.16
C LEU A 282 3.52 11.25 1.84
N LEU A 283 2.52 10.78 1.09
CA LEU A 283 1.19 10.51 1.58
C LEU A 283 1.32 9.22 2.38
N GLN A 284 1.92 9.34 3.56
CA GLN A 284 1.70 8.39 4.63
C GLN A 284 0.19 8.25 4.76
N THR A 285 -0.32 7.11 4.34
CA THR A 285 -1.69 6.67 4.57
C THR A 285 -1.87 6.39 6.04
N ARG A 286 -1.99 7.48 6.79
CA ARG A 286 -2.92 7.59 7.90
C ARG A 286 -4.11 8.32 7.31
N SER A 287 -5.18 7.60 6.96
CA SER A 287 -6.51 8.22 6.76
C SER A 287 -7.11 8.71 8.10
N ILE A 288 -6.26 9.04 9.07
CA ILE A 288 -6.64 9.95 10.13
C ILE A 288 -6.75 11.30 9.45
N SER A 289 -7.95 11.86 9.37
CA SER A 289 -8.13 13.24 8.92
C SER A 289 -7.33 14.15 9.84
N THR A 290 -6.11 14.48 9.42
CA THR A 290 -5.24 15.39 10.15
C THR A 290 -5.54 16.79 9.67
N ARG A 291 -5.78 17.71 10.60
CA ARG A 291 -6.05 19.10 10.25
C ARG A 291 -4.75 19.88 10.22
N SER A 292 -4.62 20.75 9.22
CA SER A 292 -3.54 21.75 9.12
C SER A 292 -3.90 23.08 9.79
N ARG A 293 -5.18 23.26 10.16
CA ARG A 293 -5.62 24.42 10.96
C ARG A 293 -5.57 24.06 12.45
N ALA A 294 -5.31 25.08 13.27
CA ALA A 294 -5.44 25.01 14.71
C ALA A 294 -6.78 24.35 15.10
N LEU A 295 -6.74 23.45 16.08
CA LEU A 295 -7.88 22.71 16.59
C LEU A 295 -8.67 23.53 17.63
N TYR A 296 -7.95 24.31 18.45
CA TYR A 296 -8.50 25.19 19.47
C TYR A 296 -8.12 26.64 19.15
N ASP A 297 -9.12 27.49 18.93
CA ASP A 297 -8.92 28.95 18.77
C ASP A 297 -8.87 29.66 20.14
N ASN A 298 -9.35 29.00 21.21
CA ASN A 298 -9.38 29.49 22.59
C ASN A 298 -10.08 30.87 22.73
N CYS A 299 -11.22 31.05 22.07
CA CYS A 299 -12.09 32.21 22.28
C CYS A 299 -12.84 32.07 23.61
N ASN A 300 -13.06 33.15 24.35
CA ASN A 300 -13.72 33.10 25.64
C ASN A 300 -15.24 33.28 25.49
N LEU A 301 -16.01 32.47 26.22
CA LEU A 301 -17.45 32.64 26.36
C LEU A 301 -17.77 33.06 27.80
N GLN A 302 -18.44 34.20 27.96
CA GLN A 302 -18.82 34.77 29.26
C GLN A 302 -20.34 34.70 29.49
N ALA A 303 -20.73 34.56 30.75
CA ALA A 303 -22.10 34.81 31.22
C ALA A 303 -22.41 36.32 31.22
N PRO A 304 -23.70 36.72 31.35
CA PRO A 304 -24.09 38.13 31.36
C PRO A 304 -23.39 38.98 32.43
N ASP A 305 -23.02 38.38 33.56
CA ASP A 305 -22.28 39.03 34.65
C ASP A 305 -20.75 39.09 34.44
N GLY A 306 -20.26 38.54 33.33
CA GLY A 306 -18.84 38.50 32.99
C GLY A 306 -18.08 37.26 33.46
N GLU A 307 -18.73 36.32 34.14
CA GLU A 307 -18.09 35.06 34.55
C GLU A 307 -17.65 34.25 33.32
N LEU A 308 -16.41 33.72 33.33
CA LEU A 308 -15.90 32.87 32.26
C LEU A 308 -16.53 31.47 32.33
N LEU A 309 -17.30 31.11 31.30
CA LEU A 309 -17.94 29.81 31.20
C LEU A 309 -16.98 28.76 30.62
N CYS A 310 -16.45 29.01 29.43
CA CYS A 310 -15.51 28.09 28.77
C CYS A 310 -14.77 28.75 27.59
N THR A 311 -13.75 28.05 27.10
CA THR A 311 -13.09 28.34 25.82
C THR A 311 -13.83 27.65 24.66
N ILE A 312 -14.07 28.37 23.57
CA ILE A 312 -14.77 27.88 22.37
C ILE A 312 -13.99 28.20 21.08
N ASP A 313 -14.41 27.58 19.98
CA ASP A 313 -13.86 27.86 18.64
C ASP A 313 -14.42 29.17 18.07
N ALA A 314 -13.64 29.85 17.21
CA ALA A 314 -14.01 31.17 16.67
C ALA A 314 -15.32 31.14 15.89
N LYS A 315 -15.59 30.04 15.17
CA LYS A 315 -16.87 29.85 14.46
C LYS A 315 -18.07 29.80 15.40
N LYS A 316 -17.90 29.17 16.57
CA LYS A 316 -18.97 29.06 17.56
C LYS A 316 -19.18 30.40 18.26
N ALA A 317 -18.11 31.13 18.54
CA ALA A 317 -18.17 32.50 19.06
C ALA A 317 -18.97 33.39 18.09
N GLN A 318 -18.62 33.37 16.81
CA GLN A 318 -19.33 34.13 15.78
C GLN A 318 -20.81 33.73 15.66
N TRP A 319 -21.12 32.43 15.76
CA TRP A 319 -22.52 31.97 15.73
C TRP A 319 -23.38 32.60 16.84
N TYR A 320 -22.86 32.77 18.07
CA TYR A 320 -23.61 33.47 19.13
C TYR A 320 -23.90 34.92 18.79
N VAL A 321 -22.95 35.60 18.12
CA VAL A 321 -23.10 36.99 17.68
C VAL A 321 -24.10 37.07 16.53
N ASP A 322 -23.97 36.20 15.52
CA ASP A 322 -24.85 36.17 14.34
C ASP A 322 -26.31 35.83 14.68
N GLN A 323 -26.53 35.10 15.77
CA GLN A 323 -27.87 34.78 16.29
C GLN A 323 -28.41 35.82 17.27
N SER A 324 -27.69 36.93 17.49
CA SER A 324 -28.04 37.97 18.48
C SER A 324 -28.18 37.41 19.91
N LEU A 325 -27.44 36.34 20.21
CA LEU A 325 -27.42 35.67 21.51
C LEU A 325 -26.25 36.11 22.40
N GLY A 326 -25.31 36.88 21.85
CA GLY A 326 -24.22 37.46 22.60
C GLY A 326 -23.48 38.56 21.84
N GLU A 327 -22.65 39.30 22.56
CA GLU A 327 -21.92 40.47 22.07
C GLU A 327 -20.41 40.29 22.20
N ILE A 328 -19.66 40.86 21.27
CA ILE A 328 -18.19 40.82 21.31
C ILE A 328 -17.69 41.89 22.29
N ILE A 329 -17.03 41.46 23.36
CA ILE A 329 -16.47 42.34 24.40
C ILE A 329 -15.00 42.65 24.14
N SER A 330 -14.24 41.68 23.62
CA SER A 330 -12.82 41.83 23.31
C SER A 330 -12.47 41.04 22.06
N ASN A 331 -11.53 41.55 21.27
CA ASN A 331 -11.04 40.90 20.06
C ASN A 331 -9.78 40.06 20.29
N THR A 332 -9.12 40.15 21.45
CA THR A 332 -7.89 39.40 21.74
C THR A 332 -7.74 39.10 23.24
N PRO A 333 -7.96 37.85 23.69
CA PRO A 333 -8.63 36.77 22.93
C PRO A 333 -10.08 37.14 22.60
N LEU A 334 -10.59 36.66 21.46
CA LEU A 334 -11.98 36.90 21.06
C LEU A 334 -12.91 36.45 22.18
N THR A 335 -13.65 37.39 22.76
CA THR A 335 -14.49 37.16 23.93
C THR A 335 -15.92 37.54 23.61
N VAL A 336 -16.84 36.58 23.69
CA VAL A 336 -18.27 36.77 23.48
C VAL A 336 -19.00 36.63 24.82
N ARG A 337 -19.82 37.62 25.15
CA ARG A 337 -20.69 37.59 26.34
C ARG A 337 -22.10 37.26 25.93
N LEU A 338 -22.71 36.27 26.60
CA LEU A 338 -24.10 35.89 26.36
C LEU A 338 -25.05 36.97 26.88
N ASN A 339 -26.16 37.15 26.16
CA ASN A 339 -27.23 38.08 26.54
C ASN A 339 -28.29 37.44 27.45
N PHE A 340 -28.11 36.17 27.81
CA PHE A 340 -29.04 35.39 28.61
C PHE A 340 -28.28 34.51 29.60
N GLU A 341 -28.96 34.12 30.67
CA GLU A 341 -28.39 33.25 31.70
C GLU A 341 -28.29 31.81 31.19
N PRO A 342 -27.09 31.20 31.14
CA PRO A 342 -26.92 29.83 30.69
C PRO A 342 -27.51 28.84 31.68
N SER A 343 -27.99 27.70 31.17
CA SER A 343 -28.63 26.65 31.97
C SER A 343 -27.69 25.93 32.97
N GLY A 344 -26.39 26.18 32.90
CA GLY A 344 -25.40 25.67 33.83
C GLY A 344 -24.08 26.45 33.73
N ARG A 345 -23.47 26.70 34.90
CA ARG A 345 -22.16 27.33 35.03
C ARG A 345 -21.09 26.27 35.29
N ALA A 346 -19.82 26.63 35.09
CA ALA A 346 -18.70 25.73 35.23
C ALA A 346 -18.38 25.48 36.72
N VAL A 347 -18.86 24.37 37.28
CA VAL A 347 -18.64 24.00 38.69
C VAL A 347 -17.69 22.79 38.79
N GLY A 348 -16.77 22.82 39.76
CA GLY A 348 -15.83 21.73 40.05
C GLY A 348 -14.71 21.56 39.01
N ASP A 349 -13.96 20.46 39.14
CA ASP A 349 -12.75 20.20 38.34
C ASP A 349 -13.05 20.05 36.84
N VAL A 350 -14.23 19.51 36.51
CA VAL A 350 -14.73 19.44 35.13
C VAL A 350 -14.95 20.83 34.55
N GLY A 351 -15.47 21.79 35.32
CA GLY A 351 -15.65 23.17 34.90
C GLY A 351 -14.32 23.85 34.60
N ARG A 352 -13.34 23.68 35.51
CA ARG A 352 -11.98 24.24 35.36
C ARG A 352 -11.30 23.76 34.08
N TYR A 353 -11.51 22.50 33.68
CA TYR A 353 -10.98 21.97 32.42
C TYR A 353 -11.50 22.73 31.18
N TYR A 354 -12.77 23.14 31.16
CA TYR A 354 -13.35 23.85 30.02
C TYR A 354 -12.98 25.34 29.99
N GLN A 355 -12.58 25.92 31.11
CA GLN A 355 -12.10 27.31 31.21
C GLN A 355 -10.64 27.45 30.78
N ASN A 356 -9.82 26.40 30.93
CA ASN A 356 -8.40 26.48 30.60
C ASN A 356 -8.14 26.46 29.07
N PRO A 357 -7.26 27.35 28.57
CA PRO A 357 -6.84 27.36 27.18
C PRO A 357 -6.11 26.07 26.81
N LYS A 358 -6.34 25.58 25.60
CA LYS A 358 -5.81 24.31 25.09
C LYS A 358 -4.80 24.54 23.99
N GLU A 359 -3.67 23.87 24.12
CA GLU A 359 -2.59 24.00 23.16
C GLU A 359 -2.77 23.03 21.99
N ASN A 360 -2.52 23.53 20.78
CA ASN A 360 -2.56 22.74 19.55
C ASN A 360 -1.24 21.96 19.39
N ARG A 361 -1.03 20.92 20.22
CA ARG A 361 0.11 20.00 20.10
C ARG A 361 -0.26 18.56 20.42
N CYS A 362 0.56 17.62 19.95
CA CYS A 362 0.46 16.22 20.30
C CYS A 362 0.81 16.02 21.78
N VAL A 363 -0.11 15.42 22.56
CA VAL A 363 0.12 15.11 23.98
C VAL A 363 1.20 14.05 24.21
N VAL A 364 1.54 13.25 23.18
CA VAL A 364 2.56 12.19 23.30
C VAL A 364 3.96 12.70 22.95
N CYS A 365 4.09 13.48 21.87
CA CYS A 365 5.41 13.84 21.31
C CYS A 365 5.64 15.35 21.17
N GLY A 366 4.70 16.20 21.59
CA GLY A 366 4.83 17.67 21.56
C GLY A 366 4.81 18.32 20.17
N ARG A 367 4.83 17.52 19.09
CA ARG A 367 4.78 18.05 17.70
C ARG A 367 3.48 18.80 17.45
N ARG A 368 3.56 19.85 16.64
CA ARG A 368 2.43 20.75 16.34
C ARG A 368 1.69 20.44 15.04
N ASP A 369 2.27 19.63 14.15
CA ASP A 369 1.65 19.33 12.86
C ASP A 369 2.03 17.97 12.27
N PRO A 370 1.12 17.31 11.53
CA PRO A 370 -0.34 17.53 11.48
C PRO A 370 -1.07 16.71 12.58
N LEU A 371 -2.05 17.32 13.26
CA LEU A 371 -2.70 16.76 14.47
C LEU A 371 -4.04 16.09 14.18
N SER A 372 -4.42 15.13 15.03
CA SER A 372 -5.72 14.47 15.00
C SER A 372 -6.43 14.52 16.34
N ARG A 373 -7.71 14.89 16.36
CA ARG A 373 -8.55 14.89 17.56
C ARG A 373 -9.25 13.54 17.72
N LYS A 374 -9.21 12.98 18.92
CA LYS A 374 -9.99 11.80 19.32
C LYS A 374 -10.97 12.21 20.42
N ASN A 375 -12.25 11.90 20.25
CA ASN A 375 -13.28 12.19 21.27
C ASN A 375 -13.20 11.23 22.46
N VAL A 376 -12.70 10.01 22.22
CA VAL A 376 -12.42 9.01 23.25
C VAL A 376 -10.94 8.67 23.17
N VAL A 377 -10.25 8.76 24.29
CA VAL A 377 -8.82 8.47 24.40
C VAL A 377 -8.64 7.01 24.83
N PRO A 378 -8.06 6.14 23.97
CA PRO A 378 -7.77 4.75 24.33
C PRO A 378 -6.86 4.68 25.57
N ARG A 379 -7.02 3.64 26.39
CA ARG A 379 -6.35 3.50 27.70
C ARG A 379 -4.82 3.62 27.60
N GLU A 380 -4.24 3.07 26.53
CA GLU A 380 -2.81 3.11 26.22
C GLU A 380 -2.22 4.52 26.08
N TYR A 381 -3.03 5.51 25.68
CA TYR A 381 -2.59 6.89 25.51
C TYR A 381 -2.73 7.73 26.77
N ARG A 382 -3.54 7.30 27.75
CA ARG A 382 -3.81 8.07 28.97
C ARG A 382 -2.56 8.32 29.82
N LYS A 383 -1.56 7.42 29.75
CA LYS A 383 -0.27 7.57 30.44
C LYS A 383 0.58 8.75 29.94
N HIS A 384 0.28 9.27 28.75
CA HIS A 384 0.98 10.40 28.14
C HIS A 384 0.26 11.73 28.37
N PHE A 385 -0.91 11.70 28.99
CA PHE A 385 -1.57 12.92 29.40
C PHE A 385 -0.77 13.48 30.58
N PRO A 386 -0.60 14.81 30.67
CA PRO A 386 0.00 15.39 31.86
C PRO A 386 -0.72 14.80 33.07
N GLY A 387 0.06 14.25 34.01
CA GLY A 387 -0.49 13.76 35.28
C GLY A 387 -1.31 14.91 35.87
N ASN A 388 -2.50 14.60 36.36
CA ASN A 388 -3.34 15.57 37.03
C ASN A 388 -2.57 16.16 38.22
N GLU A 389 -1.87 17.26 38.01
CA GLU A 389 -1.92 18.39 38.93
C GLU A 389 -3.08 19.26 38.43
N LEU A 390 -4.30 18.86 38.79
CA LEU A 390 -5.52 19.66 38.66
C LEU A 390 -6.29 19.60 39.97
#